data_AF-K1TNE9-F1
#
_entry.id   AF-K1TNE9-F1
#
_cell.length_a   1.000
_cell.length_b   1.000
_cell.length_c   1.000
_cell.angle_alpha   90.00
_cell.angle_beta   90.00
_cell.angle_gamma   90.00
#
_symmetry.space_group_name_H-M   'P 1'
#
loop_
_entity.id
_entity.type
_entity.pdbx_description
1 polymer ?
#
loop_
_entity_poly.entity_id
_entity_poly.type
_entity_poly.pdbx_seq_one_letter_code
_entity_poly.pdbx_strand_id
1 'polypeptide(L)'
;NDYLSGTSIDESDTRREYRFDRTTGRLIGLKIEQTDGKTPVTIAELQRIVYDIPLSDTLFRAYDGIEWIDLTKPVGGVHFAAIAPEEAARKLFAAMQTWDTEILAEGLVYYPLDLMKERYAGCRLLETQPAFRSGQYAGVFVPCRVKMSDGRIEKIVLALRNDNPTGSWVADGGL
;
A
#
# COMPACT_ATOMS: atom_id res chain seq x y z
N ASN A 1 4.32 -16.29 -5.39
CA ASN A 1 3.07 -16.25 -4.60
C ASN A 1 2.12 -15.31 -5.32
N ASP A 2 0.87 -15.70 -5.51
CA ASP A 2 -0.19 -15.00 -6.26
C ASP A 2 -1.06 -14.05 -5.40
N TYR A 3 -0.64 -13.75 -4.18
CA TYR A 3 -1.38 -12.93 -3.20
C TYR A 3 -2.04 -11.64 -3.75
N LEU A 4 -1.37 -10.90 -4.63
CA LEU A 4 -1.93 -9.68 -5.25
C LEU A 4 -2.50 -9.90 -6.65
N SER A 5 -2.38 -11.10 -7.21
CA SER A 5 -2.90 -11.42 -8.53
C SER A 5 -4.41 -11.16 -8.59
N GLY A 6 -4.87 -10.44 -9.61
CA GLY A 6 -6.30 -10.16 -9.75
C GLY A 6 -6.85 -9.04 -8.85
N THR A 7 -6.03 -8.44 -7.97
CA THR A 7 -6.49 -7.41 -7.02
C THR A 7 -6.45 -5.98 -7.58
N SER A 8 -5.72 -5.76 -8.68
CA SER A 8 -5.64 -4.49 -9.40
C SER A 8 -5.59 -4.72 -10.91
N ILE A 9 -5.85 -3.68 -11.71
CA ILE A 9 -5.74 -3.73 -13.18
C ILE A 9 -4.29 -4.04 -13.63
N ASP A 10 -3.30 -3.55 -12.89
CA ASP A 10 -1.88 -3.74 -13.22
C ASP A 10 -1.35 -5.12 -12.80
N GLU A 11 -1.94 -5.72 -11.76
CA GLU A 11 -1.60 -7.07 -11.28
C GLU A 11 -2.53 -8.16 -11.87
N SER A 12 -3.34 -7.81 -12.88
CA SER A 12 -4.29 -8.71 -13.53
C SER A 12 -3.90 -8.99 -14.97
N ASP A 13 -4.17 -10.21 -15.42
CA ASP A 13 -4.17 -10.53 -16.85
C ASP A 13 -5.32 -9.78 -17.53
N THR A 14 -4.99 -8.70 -18.23
CA THR A 14 -5.94 -7.80 -18.86
C THR A 14 -5.60 -7.55 -20.32
N ARG A 15 -6.63 -7.57 -21.16
CA ARG A 15 -6.58 -6.97 -22.50
C ARG A 15 -7.00 -5.51 -22.38
N ARG A 16 -6.13 -4.61 -22.83
CA ARG A 16 -6.36 -3.16 -22.84
C ARG A 16 -6.47 -2.68 -24.27
N GLU A 17 -7.63 -2.15 -24.65
CA GLU A 17 -7.88 -1.55 -25.96
C GLU A 17 -7.93 -0.03 -25.82
N TYR A 18 -7.07 0.65 -26.56
CA TYR A 18 -7.03 2.11 -26.64
C TYR A 18 -7.44 2.54 -28.03
N ARG A 19 -8.37 3.49 -28.12
CA ARG A 19 -8.80 4.10 -29.38
C ARG A 19 -8.39 5.55 -29.40
N PHE A 20 -7.72 5.97 -30.47
CA PHE A 20 -7.24 7.33 -30.65
C PHE A 20 -7.90 7.96 -31.87
N ASP A 21 -8.22 9.24 -31.76
CA ASP A 21 -8.59 10.06 -32.91
C ASP A 21 -7.38 10.21 -33.84
N ARG A 22 -7.55 9.87 -35.12
CA ARG A 22 -6.44 9.83 -36.08
C ARG A 22 -5.85 11.21 -36.38
N THR A 23 -6.65 12.27 -36.25
CA THR A 23 -6.26 13.63 -36.64
C THR A 23 -5.53 14.34 -35.51
N THR A 24 -6.07 14.22 -34.29
CA THR A 24 -5.58 14.92 -33.09
C THR A 24 -4.64 14.07 -32.25
N GLY A 25 -4.62 12.74 -32.46
CA GLY A 25 -3.88 11.79 -31.64
C GLY A 25 -4.46 11.60 -30.23
N ARG A 26 -5.62 12.19 -29.92
CA ARG A 26 -6.22 12.15 -28.58
C ARG A 26 -6.88 10.81 -28.31
N LEU A 27 -6.79 10.33 -27.07
CA LEU A 27 -7.49 9.13 -26.64
C LEU A 27 -9.01 9.42 -26.66
N ILE A 28 -9.78 8.61 -27.38
CA ILE A 28 -11.24 8.74 -27.49
C ILE A 28 -11.98 7.54 -26.89
N GLY A 29 -11.26 6.47 -26.55
CA GLY A 29 -11.84 5.30 -25.91
C GLY A 29 -10.80 4.45 -25.23
N LEU A 30 -11.19 3.86 -24.10
CA LEU A 30 -10.43 2.88 -23.35
C LEU A 30 -11.40 1.76 -22.96
N LYS A 31 -11.03 0.52 -23.23
CA LYS A 31 -11.72 -0.67 -22.72
C LYS A 31 -10.70 -1.60 -22.10
N ILE A 32 -10.98 -2.04 -20.87
CA ILE A 32 -10.15 -3.00 -20.15
C ILE A 32 -11.00 -4.23 -19.89
N GLU A 33 -10.51 -5.37 -20.35
CA GLU A 33 -11.13 -6.67 -20.20
C GLU A 33 -10.20 -7.56 -19.37
N GLN A 34 -10.75 -8.27 -18.39
CA GLN A 34 -10.04 -9.28 -17.62
C GLN A 34 -10.38 -10.67 -18.16
N THR A 35 -9.40 -11.56 -18.20
CA THR A 35 -9.61 -12.98 -18.52
C THR A 35 -8.94 -13.87 -17.47
N ASP A 36 -9.63 -14.93 -17.05
CA ASP A 36 -9.10 -16.01 -16.21
C ASP A 36 -8.91 -17.30 -17.03
N GLY A 37 -8.80 -17.19 -18.36
CA GLY A 37 -8.81 -18.31 -19.29
C GLY A 37 -10.21 -18.73 -19.77
N LYS A 38 -11.25 -17.97 -19.41
CA LYS A 38 -12.64 -18.12 -19.90
C LYS A 38 -13.06 -16.93 -20.78
N THR A 39 -14.36 -16.64 -20.82
CA THR A 39 -14.95 -15.50 -21.52
C THR A 39 -14.42 -14.18 -20.93
N PRO A 40 -13.87 -13.27 -21.76
CA PRO A 40 -13.44 -11.95 -21.30
C PRO A 40 -14.59 -11.17 -20.64
N VAL A 41 -14.32 -10.53 -19.50
CA VAL A 41 -15.26 -9.65 -18.79
C VAL A 41 -14.74 -8.22 -18.87
N THR A 42 -15.61 -7.29 -19.29
CA THR A 42 -15.25 -5.85 -19.28
C THR A 42 -15.29 -5.34 -17.84
N ILE A 43 -14.14 -4.90 -17.33
CA ILE A 43 -13.98 -4.41 -15.95
C ILE A 43 -13.91 -2.88 -15.89
N ALA A 44 -13.54 -2.23 -16.99
CA ALA A 44 -13.60 -0.78 -17.13
C ALA A 44 -13.83 -0.41 -18.59
N GLU A 45 -14.75 0.53 -18.83
CA GLU A 45 -14.94 1.13 -20.14
C GLU A 45 -15.18 2.63 -20.00
N LEU A 46 -14.38 3.38 -20.74
CA LEU A 46 -14.49 4.81 -20.80
C LEU A 46 -15.68 5.20 -21.69
N GLN A 47 -16.62 5.95 -21.11
CA GLN A 47 -17.84 6.38 -21.81
C GLN A 47 -17.66 7.70 -22.56
N ARG A 48 -16.88 8.64 -22.00
CA ARG A 48 -16.66 9.96 -22.59
C ARG A 48 -15.36 10.57 -22.06
N ILE A 49 -14.57 11.15 -22.96
CA ILE A 49 -13.50 12.11 -22.61
C ILE A 49 -13.88 13.45 -23.21
N VAL A 50 -13.70 14.52 -22.44
CA VAL A 50 -13.73 15.86 -22.99
C VAL A 50 -12.39 16.52 -22.70
N TYR A 51 -11.76 17.00 -23.76
CA TYR A 51 -10.48 17.68 -23.70
C TYR A 51 -10.68 19.19 -23.63
N ASP A 52 -9.67 19.88 -23.11
CA ASP A 52 -9.55 21.35 -23.12
C ASP A 52 -10.73 22.09 -22.47
N ILE A 53 -11.47 21.45 -21.55
CA ILE A 53 -12.42 22.17 -20.71
C ILE A 53 -11.60 23.01 -19.72
N PRO A 54 -11.81 24.34 -19.66
CA PRO A 54 -11.21 25.16 -18.62
C PRO A 54 -11.69 24.65 -17.25
N LEU A 55 -10.75 24.21 -16.43
CA LEU A 55 -11.02 23.83 -15.04
C LEU A 55 -10.87 25.07 -14.17
N SER A 56 -11.79 25.26 -13.23
CA SER A 56 -11.68 26.34 -12.27
C SER A 56 -10.60 26.02 -11.24
N ASP A 57 -9.76 27.00 -10.91
CA ASP A 57 -8.74 26.89 -9.85
C ASP A 57 -9.33 26.47 -8.50
N THR A 58 -10.61 26.75 -8.25
CA THR A 58 -11.29 26.35 -7.02
C THR A 58 -11.42 24.84 -6.87
N LEU A 59 -11.36 24.07 -7.96
CA LEU A 59 -11.37 22.60 -7.91
C LEU A 59 -10.09 22.02 -7.31
N PHE A 60 -8.99 22.78 -7.35
CA PHE A 60 -7.68 22.35 -6.86
C PHE A 60 -7.36 22.89 -5.47
N ARG A 61 -8.29 23.63 -4.86
CA ARG A 61 -8.12 24.10 -3.48
C ARG A 61 -8.32 22.92 -2.53
N ALA A 62 -7.25 22.59 -1.79
CA ALA A 62 -7.36 21.67 -0.66
C ALA A 62 -8.40 22.19 0.35
N TYR A 63 -9.20 21.30 0.92
CA TYR A 63 -10.08 21.67 2.03
C TYR A 63 -9.26 22.20 3.21
N ASP A 64 -9.84 23.14 3.94
CA ASP A 64 -9.22 23.64 5.17
C ASP A 64 -9.07 22.47 6.17
N GLY A 65 -7.98 22.44 6.93
CA GLY A 65 -7.71 21.39 7.92
C GLY A 65 -7.02 20.12 7.38
N ILE A 66 -6.56 20.12 6.12
CA ILE A 66 -5.68 19.06 5.60
C ILE A 66 -4.23 19.33 6.01
N GLU A 67 -3.63 18.40 6.73
CA GLU A 67 -2.20 18.38 7.00
C GLU A 67 -1.46 17.64 5.86
N TRP A 68 -0.44 18.27 5.31
CA TRP A 68 0.41 17.68 4.27
C TRP A 68 1.70 17.14 4.90
N ILE A 69 2.02 15.90 4.59
CA ILE A 69 3.27 15.27 5.01
C ILE A 69 4.34 15.50 3.94
N ASP A 70 5.51 15.95 4.36
CA ASP A 70 6.66 16.12 3.48
C ASP A 70 7.37 14.78 3.25
N LEU A 71 7.10 14.16 2.10
CA LEU A 71 7.69 12.89 1.68
C LEU A 71 9.16 13.01 1.25
N THR A 72 9.74 14.22 1.22
CA THR A 72 11.18 14.39 0.96
C THR A 72 12.05 14.16 2.21
N LYS A 73 11.42 14.11 3.39
CA LYS A 73 12.13 13.79 4.63
C LYS A 73 12.68 12.36 4.58
N PRO A 74 13.87 12.10 5.16
CA PRO A 74 14.40 10.75 5.26
C PRO A 74 13.39 9.81 5.90
N VAL A 75 13.10 8.71 5.22
CA VAL A 75 12.16 7.69 5.65
C VAL A 75 12.94 6.54 6.28
N GLY A 76 12.47 6.08 7.45
CA GLY A 76 13.07 4.98 8.21
C GLY A 76 14.12 5.45 9.21
N GLY A 77 14.68 4.50 9.94
CA GLY A 77 15.75 4.77 10.89
C GLY A 77 16.57 3.55 11.24
N VAL A 78 17.47 3.72 12.20
CA VAL A 78 18.51 2.74 12.54
C VAL A 78 17.92 1.45 13.12
N HIS A 79 16.72 1.52 13.70
CA HIS A 79 16.11 0.36 14.36
C HIS A 79 15.63 -0.70 13.37
N PHE A 80 15.39 -0.32 12.10
CA PHE A 80 14.89 -1.21 11.05
C PHE A 80 15.88 -1.43 9.90
N ALA A 81 17.11 -0.91 10.00
CA ALA A 81 18.16 -1.10 9.01
C ALA A 81 18.84 -2.47 9.17
N ALA A 82 19.25 -3.07 8.05
CA ALA A 82 20.10 -4.28 8.01
C ALA A 82 19.56 -5.51 8.79
N ILE A 83 18.24 -5.62 8.95
CA ILE A 83 17.57 -6.78 9.54
C ILE A 83 16.72 -7.53 8.52
N ALA A 84 16.39 -8.78 8.80
CA ALA A 84 15.43 -9.54 7.98
C ALA A 84 14.01 -8.97 8.11
N PRO A 85 13.15 -9.08 7.07
CA PRO A 85 11.79 -8.54 7.12
C PRO A 85 10.92 -9.14 8.23
N GLU A 86 11.11 -10.41 8.59
CA GLU A 86 10.42 -11.04 9.72
C GLU A 86 10.87 -10.45 11.06
N GLU A 87 12.14 -10.04 11.15
CA GLU A 87 12.65 -9.36 12.34
C GLU A 87 12.12 -7.93 12.44
N ALA A 88 12.00 -7.24 11.30
CA ALA A 88 11.31 -5.95 11.24
C ALA A 88 9.85 -6.06 11.69
N ALA A 89 9.11 -7.07 11.22
CA ALA A 89 7.75 -7.32 11.67
C ALA A 89 7.68 -7.57 13.19
N ARG A 90 8.57 -8.42 13.73
CA ARG A 90 8.67 -8.67 15.18
C ARG A 90 8.93 -7.40 15.98
N LYS A 91 9.90 -6.60 15.55
CA LYS A 91 10.25 -5.33 16.20
C LYS A 91 9.09 -4.32 16.14
N LEU A 92 8.42 -4.21 15.00
CA LEU A 92 7.26 -3.33 14.84
C LEU A 92 6.11 -3.70 15.76
N PHE A 93 5.72 -4.99 15.80
CA PHE A 93 4.64 -5.43 16.70
C PHE A 93 5.04 -5.39 18.17
N ALA A 94 6.31 -5.60 18.53
CA ALA A 94 6.79 -5.40 19.89
C ALA A 94 6.66 -3.93 20.32
N ALA A 95 6.98 -2.99 19.42
CA ALA A 95 6.77 -1.57 19.66
C ALA A 95 5.27 -1.21 19.73
N MET A 96 4.39 -1.81 18.92
CA MET A 96 2.93 -1.62 19.05
C MET A 96 2.39 -2.18 20.39
N GLN A 97 2.96 -3.28 20.89
CA GLN A 97 2.55 -3.88 22.16
C GLN A 97 2.75 -2.91 23.33
N THR A 98 3.90 -2.24 23.39
CA THR A 98 4.24 -1.27 24.46
C THR A 98 3.92 0.17 24.08
N TRP A 99 3.45 0.40 22.86
CA TRP A 99 3.27 1.71 22.25
C TRP A 99 4.53 2.60 22.28
N ASP A 100 5.67 2.03 21.88
CA ASP A 100 6.95 2.73 21.80
C ASP A 100 6.97 3.69 20.60
N THR A 101 6.67 4.96 20.85
CA THR A 101 6.55 5.98 19.81
C THR A 101 7.85 6.27 19.07
N GLU A 102 9.02 6.04 19.69
CA GLU A 102 10.31 6.26 19.04
C GLU A 102 10.53 5.24 17.93
N ILE A 103 10.31 3.95 18.24
CA ILE A 103 10.41 2.88 17.23
C ILE A 103 9.28 2.99 16.21
N LEU A 104 8.04 3.29 16.64
CA LEU A 104 6.90 3.38 15.74
C LEU A 104 7.04 4.52 14.73
N ALA A 105 7.64 5.65 15.11
CA ALA A 105 7.88 6.76 14.19
C ALA A 105 8.79 6.38 13.01
N GLU A 106 9.72 5.44 13.20
CA GLU A 106 10.57 4.94 12.10
C GLU A 106 9.85 3.92 11.21
N GLY A 107 9.05 3.03 11.81
CA GLY A 107 8.41 1.92 11.10
C GLY A 107 7.06 2.25 10.47
N LEU A 108 6.36 3.27 10.97
CA LEU A 108 5.00 3.67 10.56
C LEU A 108 4.97 5.09 9.97
N VAL A 109 6.00 5.49 9.21
CA VAL A 109 6.17 6.87 8.69
C VAL A 109 4.93 7.40 7.95
N TYR A 110 4.19 6.53 7.27
CA TYR A 110 3.00 6.90 6.49
C TYR A 110 1.67 6.79 7.26
N TYR A 111 1.71 6.42 8.54
CA TYR A 111 0.51 6.20 9.33
C TYR A 111 0.37 7.23 10.45
N PRO A 112 -0.81 7.83 10.64
CA PRO A 112 -1.07 8.66 11.80
C PRO A 112 -1.06 7.80 13.07
N LEU A 113 -0.05 8.00 13.94
CA LEU A 113 0.17 7.16 15.12
C LEU A 113 -1.05 7.13 16.05
N ASP A 114 -1.80 8.22 16.21
CA ASP A 114 -2.98 8.25 17.06
C ASP A 114 -4.06 7.26 16.59
N LEU A 115 -4.32 7.20 15.28
CA LEU A 115 -5.26 6.23 14.69
C LEU A 115 -4.74 4.80 14.83
N MET A 116 -3.43 4.62 14.65
CA MET A 116 -2.80 3.30 14.83
C MET A 116 -2.91 2.82 16.28
N LYS A 117 -2.86 3.76 17.24
CA LYS A 117 -2.94 3.46 18.68
C LYS A 117 -4.27 2.81 19.04
N GLU A 118 -5.36 3.34 18.52
CA GLU A 118 -6.71 2.84 18.81
C GLU A 118 -6.87 1.37 18.47
N ARG A 119 -6.20 0.91 17.40
CA ARG A 119 -6.30 -0.47 16.92
C ARG A 119 -5.21 -1.39 17.49
N TYR A 120 -3.96 -0.92 17.53
CA TYR A 120 -2.79 -1.78 17.71
C TYR A 120 -2.12 -1.70 19.08
N ALA A 121 -2.45 -0.70 19.90
CA ALA A 121 -1.86 -0.60 21.23
C ALA A 121 -2.19 -1.84 22.08
N GLY A 122 -1.15 -2.46 22.64
CA GLY A 122 -1.30 -3.66 23.46
C GLY A 122 -1.53 -4.95 22.68
N CYS A 123 -1.47 -4.93 21.34
CA CYS A 123 -1.46 -6.16 20.55
C CYS A 123 -0.19 -6.98 20.82
N ARG A 124 -0.22 -8.28 20.51
CA ARG A 124 0.93 -9.17 20.65
C ARG A 124 1.07 -10.06 19.44
N LEU A 125 2.24 -9.99 18.79
CA LEU A 125 2.59 -10.94 17.74
C LEU A 125 2.75 -12.35 18.32
N LEU A 126 2.08 -13.31 17.69
CA LEU A 126 2.15 -14.73 18.05
C LEU A 126 3.16 -15.46 17.19
N GLU A 127 3.12 -15.23 15.88
CA GLU A 127 4.01 -15.88 14.90
C GLU A 127 4.14 -15.06 13.62
N THR A 128 5.25 -15.26 12.93
CA THR A 128 5.51 -14.81 11.55
C THR A 128 5.73 -16.02 10.65
N GLN A 129 5.30 -15.94 9.39
CA GLN A 129 5.70 -16.88 8.34
C GLN A 129 6.81 -16.28 7.46
N PRO A 130 7.53 -17.09 6.68
CA PRO A 130 8.55 -16.58 5.76
C PRO A 130 8.00 -15.50 4.84
N ALA A 131 8.76 -14.43 4.69
CA ALA A 131 8.42 -13.33 3.81
C ALA A 131 8.38 -13.79 2.36
N PHE A 132 7.50 -13.19 1.56
CA PHE A 132 7.41 -13.48 0.14
C PHE A 132 7.23 -12.23 -0.70
N ARG A 133 7.62 -12.31 -1.97
CA ARG A 133 7.29 -11.31 -3.00
C ARG A 133 6.06 -11.74 -3.78
N SER A 134 5.25 -10.77 -4.19
CA SER A 134 4.07 -10.97 -5.04
C SER A 134 3.84 -9.74 -5.89
N GLY A 135 3.50 -9.95 -7.17
CA GLY A 135 3.23 -8.86 -8.11
C GLY A 135 4.44 -7.96 -8.39
N GLN A 136 4.14 -6.72 -8.74
CA GLN A 136 5.08 -5.60 -8.97
C GLN A 136 5.40 -4.82 -7.68
N TYR A 137 4.90 -5.28 -6.53
CA TYR A 137 5.18 -4.63 -5.26
C TYR A 137 6.68 -4.60 -4.96
N ALA A 138 7.23 -3.40 -4.71
CA ALA A 138 8.67 -3.19 -4.53
C ALA A 138 9.23 -3.89 -3.27
N GLY A 139 8.38 -4.07 -2.26
CA GLY A 139 8.72 -4.65 -0.98
C GLY A 139 8.52 -6.16 -0.87
N VAL A 140 8.26 -6.60 0.35
CA VAL A 140 7.91 -7.99 0.71
C VAL A 140 6.66 -8.02 1.59
N PHE A 141 5.99 -9.16 1.59
CA PHE A 141 4.86 -9.45 2.48
C PHE A 141 5.29 -10.40 3.58
N VAL A 142 4.92 -10.09 4.82
CA VAL A 142 5.20 -10.92 6.00
C VAL A 142 3.86 -11.32 6.64
N PRO A 143 3.40 -12.58 6.46
CA PRO A 143 2.23 -13.06 7.17
C PRO A 143 2.49 -13.15 8.67
N CYS A 144 1.60 -12.55 9.44
CA CYS A 144 1.66 -12.43 10.89
C CYS A 144 0.34 -12.94 11.49
N ARG A 145 0.43 -13.63 12.62
CA ARG A 145 -0.73 -13.84 13.49
C ARG A 145 -0.57 -13.01 14.75
N VAL A 146 -1.56 -12.16 15.00
CA VAL A 146 -1.50 -11.13 16.03
C VAL A 146 -2.69 -11.29 16.95
N LYS A 147 -2.45 -11.30 18.27
CA LYS A 147 -3.49 -11.21 19.27
C LYS A 147 -3.74 -9.75 19.58
N MET A 148 -4.94 -9.27 19.31
CA MET A 148 -5.37 -7.90 19.61
C MET A 148 -5.58 -7.69 21.12
N SER A 149 -5.67 -6.44 21.56
CA SER A 149 -5.85 -6.09 22.98
C SER A 149 -7.16 -6.63 23.58
N ASP A 150 -8.20 -6.76 22.75
CA ASP A 150 -9.48 -7.39 23.09
C ASP A 150 -9.44 -8.93 23.10
N GLY A 151 -8.29 -9.53 22.78
CA GLY A 151 -8.07 -10.97 22.75
C GLY A 151 -8.36 -11.67 21.43
N ARG A 152 -8.94 -10.99 20.42
CA ARG A 152 -9.13 -11.54 19.07
C ARG A 152 -7.79 -11.89 18.44
N ILE A 153 -7.75 -12.95 17.63
CA ILE A 153 -6.56 -13.32 16.85
C ILE A 153 -6.83 -12.96 15.38
N GLU A 154 -6.02 -12.06 14.84
CA GLU A 154 -6.10 -11.61 13.45
C GLU A 154 -4.92 -12.18 12.63
N LYS A 155 -5.20 -12.48 11.37
CA LYS A 155 -4.17 -12.79 10.37
C LYS A 155 -3.91 -11.52 9.59
N ILE A 156 -2.70 -11.01 9.71
CA ILE A 156 -2.25 -9.76 9.09
C ILE A 156 -1.18 -10.13 8.06
N VAL A 157 -1.21 -9.54 6.88
CA VAL A 157 -0.13 -9.69 5.89
C VAL A 157 0.56 -8.34 5.78
N LEU A 158 1.60 -8.16 6.60
CA LEU A 158 2.31 -6.89 6.69
C LEU A 158 3.11 -6.65 5.41
N ALA A 159 2.84 -5.54 4.72
CA ALA A 159 3.60 -5.13 3.56
C ALA A 159 4.74 -4.22 4.03
N LEU A 160 5.99 -4.65 3.77
CA LEU A 160 7.20 -3.94 4.19
C LEU A 160 8.02 -3.52 2.97
N ARG A 161 8.51 -2.28 2.99
CA ARG A 161 9.44 -1.73 1.99
C ARG A 161 10.76 -1.36 2.61
N ASN A 162 11.84 -1.49 1.86
CA ASN A 162 13.17 -1.04 2.26
C ASN A 162 13.93 -0.36 1.11
N ASP A 163 13.21 0.16 0.12
CA ASP A 163 13.75 0.85 -1.05
C ASP A 163 14.07 2.34 -0.79
N ASN A 164 14.30 2.69 0.47
CA ASN A 164 14.81 4.01 0.89
C ASN A 164 16.35 4.01 0.98
N PRO A 165 17.00 5.19 1.01
CA PRO A 165 18.46 5.30 1.02
C PRO A 165 19.16 4.59 2.19
N THR A 166 18.49 4.39 3.32
CA THR A 166 19.07 3.71 4.49
C THR A 166 18.86 2.19 4.47
N GLY A 167 18.07 1.68 3.53
CA GLY A 167 17.67 0.26 3.48
C GLY A 167 16.83 -0.17 4.68
N SER A 168 16.21 0.77 5.39
CA SER A 168 15.41 0.50 6.59
C SER A 168 14.03 -0.02 6.23
N TRP A 169 13.52 -1.03 6.94
CA TRP A 169 12.15 -1.49 6.72
C TRP A 169 11.11 -0.49 7.22
N VAL A 170 10.10 -0.23 6.40
CA VAL A 170 8.93 0.60 6.74
C VAL A 170 7.66 -0.12 6.33
N ALA A 171 6.60 0.04 7.12
CA ALA A 171 5.28 -0.45 6.78
C ALA A 171 4.68 0.39 5.66
N ASP A 172 4.17 -0.27 4.61
CA ASP A 172 3.53 0.35 3.44
C ASP A 172 2.07 -0.11 3.28
N GLY A 173 1.65 -1.13 4.02
CA GLY A 173 0.31 -1.68 3.91
C GLY A 173 0.06 -2.89 4.80
N GLY A 174 -1.20 -3.33 4.81
CA GLY A 174 -1.63 -4.55 5.48
C GLY A 174 -1.96 -4.41 6.97
N LEU A 175 -1.72 -3.23 7.56
CA LEU A 175 -2.19 -2.81 8.88
C LEU A 175 -3.53 -2.06 8.81
#